data_AF-A0A8R1E074-F1
#
_entry.id   AF-A0A8R1E074-F1
#
_cell.length_a   1.000
_cell.length_b   1.000
_cell.length_c   1.000
_cell.angle_alpha   90.00
_cell.angle_beta   90.00
_cell.angle_gamma   90.00
#
_symmetry.space_group_name_H-M   'P 1'
#
loop_
_entity.id
_entity.type
_entity.pdbx_description
1 polymer ?
#
loop_
_entity_poly.entity_id
_entity_poly.type
_entity_poly.pdbx_seq_one_letter_code
_entity_poly.pdbx_strand_id
1 'polypeptide(L)'
;MKHYGVPTVLSVNSMAVLDQQAITAGMANSAAVTHAIFEVEDLTTLWGKFKNLINWAHINFIIHPYCQQIQGDLLRKYLGSHIDLNEVMESIDLAFVNSNELIERPRAVSHRIKYIGGINLRKPKKLDLAIERLLSAPSAGIVVFCFGTQVPSASFPIEVRQAFANAFRHFPDYTFVWKYEPQPGDERIFSNTTNLKFMKWLPQTDLLNDPRTRAFISHTGLNSYMEASFAGVPILAIPLFVDQPHNAKSGESIGTTYVLDKTKITTRNVLFLQRQTNLKNAP
;
A
#
# COMPACT_ATOMS: atom_id res chain seq x y z
N MET A 1 1.64 -33.68 -1.49
CA MET A 1 3.13 -33.63 -1.61
C MET A 1 3.81 -34.42 -0.49
N LYS A 2 3.54 -34.16 0.81
CA LYS A 2 4.02 -35.01 1.92
C LYS A 2 3.68 -36.51 1.78
N HIS A 3 2.54 -36.84 1.16
CA HIS A 3 2.10 -38.21 0.94
C HIS A 3 2.94 -38.98 -0.10
N TYR A 4 3.65 -38.27 -0.98
CA TYR A 4 4.46 -38.84 -2.08
C TYR A 4 5.97 -38.73 -1.86
N GLY A 5 6.41 -38.21 -0.70
CA GLY A 5 7.84 -38.08 -0.38
C GLY A 5 8.62 -37.09 -1.26
N VAL A 6 7.94 -36.29 -2.09
CA VAL A 6 8.60 -35.31 -2.96
C VAL A 6 8.99 -34.09 -2.10
N PRO A 7 10.28 -33.78 -1.94
CA PRO A 7 10.71 -32.54 -1.28
C PRO A 7 10.20 -31.34 -2.09
N THR A 8 9.70 -30.32 -1.40
CA THR A 8 9.13 -29.14 -2.05
C THR A 8 9.66 -27.89 -1.38
N VAL A 9 10.21 -26.97 -2.17
CA VAL A 9 10.71 -25.68 -1.71
C VAL A 9 9.68 -24.60 -2.01
N LEU A 10 9.29 -23.86 -0.97
CA LEU A 10 8.28 -22.82 -1.04
C LEU A 10 8.91 -21.46 -0.78
N SER A 11 8.58 -20.47 -1.61
CA SER A 11 8.86 -19.06 -1.36
C SER A 11 7.60 -18.36 -0.90
N VAL A 12 7.71 -17.45 0.08
CA VAL A 12 6.59 -16.61 0.53
C VAL A 12 7.04 -15.16 0.48
N ASN A 13 6.32 -14.33 -0.26
CA ASN A 13 6.59 -12.91 -0.42
C ASN A 13 5.44 -12.06 0.15
N SER A 14 5.84 -11.02 0.86
CA SER A 14 4.97 -10.04 1.50
C SER A 14 4.68 -8.82 0.62
N MET A 15 4.95 -8.87 -0.69
CA MET A 15 4.74 -7.79 -1.67
C MET A 15 4.09 -8.37 -2.94
N ALA A 16 3.76 -7.49 -3.90
CA ALA A 16 3.43 -7.89 -5.26
C ALA A 16 4.58 -8.70 -5.90
N VAL A 17 4.30 -9.38 -7.01
CA VAL A 17 5.27 -10.24 -7.70
C VAL A 17 6.54 -9.46 -8.07
N LEU A 18 7.67 -9.80 -7.46
CA LEU A 18 8.97 -9.19 -7.76
C LEU A 18 9.58 -9.78 -9.04
N ASP A 19 10.45 -9.02 -9.70
CA ASP A 19 11.13 -9.48 -10.93
C ASP A 19 11.91 -10.78 -10.71
N GLN A 20 12.60 -10.93 -9.58
CA GLN A 20 13.33 -12.15 -9.27
C GLN A 20 12.41 -13.37 -9.10
N GLN A 21 11.24 -13.18 -8.49
CA GLN A 21 10.27 -14.27 -8.36
C GLN A 21 9.65 -14.65 -9.70
N ALA A 22 9.50 -13.67 -10.59
CA ALA A 22 9.09 -13.94 -11.95
C ALA A 22 10.12 -14.84 -12.66
N ILE A 23 11.41 -14.55 -12.51
CA ILE A 23 12.51 -15.34 -13.08
C ILE A 23 12.51 -16.76 -12.51
N THR A 24 12.46 -16.93 -11.18
CA THR A 24 12.46 -18.27 -10.56
C THR A 24 11.21 -19.08 -10.93
N ALA A 25 10.10 -18.41 -11.25
CA ALA A 25 8.90 -19.04 -11.76
C ALA A 25 8.95 -19.37 -13.28
N GLY A 26 10.07 -19.11 -13.95
CA GLY A 26 10.32 -19.39 -15.37
C GLY A 26 9.83 -18.30 -16.32
N MET A 27 9.59 -17.08 -15.83
CA MET A 27 9.10 -15.96 -16.63
C MET A 27 10.25 -15.05 -17.09
N ALA A 28 10.06 -14.37 -18.22
CA ALA A 28 11.04 -13.44 -18.75
C ALA A 28 11.22 -12.22 -17.82
N ASN A 29 12.48 -11.85 -17.57
CA ASN A 29 12.83 -10.59 -16.93
C ASN A 29 12.84 -9.47 -17.98
N SER A 30 11.82 -8.61 -17.99
CA SER A 30 11.63 -7.63 -19.05
C SER A 30 11.48 -6.21 -18.50
N ALA A 31 12.21 -5.27 -19.10
CA ALA A 31 11.99 -3.84 -18.89
C ALA A 31 10.67 -3.33 -19.53
N ALA A 32 9.91 -4.19 -20.21
CA ALA A 32 8.61 -3.84 -20.80
C ALA A 32 7.43 -4.05 -19.84
N VAL A 33 7.68 -4.52 -18.61
CA VAL A 33 6.65 -4.63 -17.57
C VAL A 33 6.91 -3.63 -16.45
N THR A 34 5.86 -3.23 -15.75
CA THR A 34 6.00 -2.36 -14.57
C THR A 34 6.52 -3.16 -13.38
N HIS A 35 7.49 -2.61 -12.66
CA HIS A 35 8.08 -3.26 -11.50
C HIS A 35 7.23 -3.05 -10.24
N ALA A 36 7.34 -3.99 -9.29
CA ALA A 36 6.65 -3.95 -8.01
C ALA A 36 7.31 -3.02 -6.98
N ILE A 37 8.51 -2.53 -7.30
CA ILE A 37 9.30 -1.60 -6.49
C ILE A 37 9.56 -0.37 -7.35
N PHE A 38 9.54 0.82 -6.73
CA PHE A 38 9.68 2.15 -7.36
C PHE A 38 8.39 2.72 -7.96
N GLU A 39 8.50 3.95 -8.48
CA GLU A 39 7.43 4.62 -9.20
C GLU A 39 7.08 3.86 -10.48
N VAL A 40 5.77 3.71 -10.72
CA VAL A 40 5.27 3.08 -11.93
C VAL A 40 5.27 4.08 -13.07
N GLU A 41 5.98 3.74 -14.14
CA GLU A 41 6.12 4.58 -15.32
C GLU A 41 5.01 4.35 -16.36
N ASP A 42 4.69 5.40 -17.12
CA ASP A 42 3.74 5.31 -18.22
C ASP A 42 4.38 4.69 -19.47
N LEU A 43 4.21 3.37 -19.59
CA LEU A 43 4.76 2.57 -20.68
C LEU A 43 4.08 2.83 -22.04
N THR A 44 3.05 3.69 -22.12
CA THR A 44 2.50 4.13 -23.41
C THR A 44 3.41 5.16 -24.11
N THR A 45 4.28 5.83 -23.36
CA THR A 45 5.19 6.86 -23.86
C THR A 45 6.63 6.34 -24.01
N LEU A 46 7.39 6.87 -24.96
CA LEU A 46 8.81 6.55 -25.09
C LEU A 46 9.62 6.96 -23.85
N TRP A 47 9.28 8.12 -23.27
CA TRP A 47 9.94 8.61 -22.07
C TRP A 47 9.69 7.74 -20.84
N GLY A 48 8.45 7.28 -20.64
CA GLY A 48 8.12 6.33 -19.58
C GLY A 48 8.80 4.97 -19.79
N LYS A 49 8.86 4.46 -21.03
CA LYS A 49 9.64 3.25 -21.35
C LYS A 49 11.13 3.41 -21.02
N PHE A 50 11.73 4.55 -21.35
CA PHE A 50 13.13 4.84 -21.03
C PHE A 50 13.38 4.90 -19.52
N LYS A 51 12.52 5.58 -18.75
CA LYS A 51 12.62 5.60 -17.29
C LYS A 51 12.40 4.21 -16.68
N ASN A 52 11.47 3.42 -17.22
CA ASN A 52 11.26 2.05 -16.76
C ASN A 52 12.48 1.17 -17.04
N LEU A 53 13.16 1.36 -18.17
CA LEU A 53 14.43 0.68 -18.46
C LEU A 53 15.52 1.04 -17.44
N ILE A 54 15.60 2.31 -17.02
CA ILE A 54 16.52 2.73 -15.96
C ILE A 54 16.17 2.05 -14.63
N ASN A 55 14.88 2.02 -14.25
CA ASN A 55 14.41 1.34 -13.04
C ASN A 55 14.73 -0.16 -13.09
N TRP A 56 14.46 -0.81 -14.23
CA TRP A 56 14.80 -2.21 -14.46
C TRP A 56 16.30 -2.47 -14.30
N ALA A 57 17.15 -1.64 -14.91
CA ALA A 57 18.60 -1.76 -14.80
C ALA A 57 19.07 -1.56 -13.35
N HIS A 58 18.49 -0.59 -12.63
CA HIS A 58 18.79 -0.34 -11.23
C HIS A 58 18.41 -1.54 -10.34
N ILE A 59 17.23 -2.12 -10.56
CA ILE A 59 16.79 -3.33 -9.84
C ILE A 59 17.77 -4.49 -10.08
N ASN A 60 18.10 -4.77 -11.35
CA ASN A 60 18.86 -5.96 -11.71
C ASN A 60 20.37 -5.86 -11.47
N PHE A 61 20.97 -4.68 -11.64
CA PHE A 61 22.42 -4.51 -11.54
C PHE A 61 22.88 -3.88 -10.22
N ILE A 62 21.97 -3.31 -9.42
CA ILE A 62 22.33 -2.67 -8.14
C ILE A 62 21.59 -3.30 -6.98
N ILE A 63 20.25 -3.25 -6.97
CA ILE A 63 19.45 -3.71 -5.82
C ILE A 63 19.57 -5.21 -5.64
N HIS A 64 19.38 -5.98 -6.70
CA HIS A 64 19.36 -7.44 -6.62
C HIS A 64 20.71 -8.03 -6.18
N PRO A 65 21.87 -7.67 -6.78
CA PRO A 65 23.16 -8.18 -6.33
C PRO A 65 23.46 -7.79 -4.87
N TYR A 66 23.11 -6.57 -4.47
CA TYR A 66 23.27 -6.12 -3.08
C TYR A 66 22.43 -6.95 -2.11
N CYS A 67 21.14 -7.17 -2.42
CA CYS A 67 20.27 -8.00 -1.60
C CYS A 67 20.73 -9.46 -1.56
N GLN A 68 21.18 -10.02 -2.69
CA GLN A 68 21.71 -11.38 -2.76
C GLN A 68 22.93 -11.56 -1.87
N GLN A 69 23.86 -10.60 -1.87
CA GLN A 69 25.05 -10.66 -1.01
C GLN A 69 24.65 -10.73 0.47
N ILE A 70 23.79 -9.81 0.91
CA ILE A 70 23.33 -9.74 2.30
C ILE A 70 22.57 -11.01 2.69
N GLN A 71 21.64 -11.47 1.85
CA GLN A 71 20.85 -12.67 2.11
C GLN A 71 21.73 -13.92 2.13
N GLY A 72 22.68 -14.04 1.20
CA GLY A 72 23.64 -15.14 1.16
C GLY A 72 24.52 -15.19 2.41
N ASP A 73 25.03 -14.05 2.88
CA ASP A 73 25.82 -13.96 4.11
C ASP A 73 25.00 -14.37 5.34
N LEU A 74 23.74 -13.94 5.42
CA LEU A 74 22.83 -14.33 6.49
C LEU A 74 22.53 -15.83 6.45
N LEU A 75 22.20 -16.39 5.28
CA LEU A 75 21.93 -17.82 5.14
C LEU A 75 23.16 -18.64 5.55
N ARG A 76 24.36 -18.28 5.08
CA ARG A 76 25.59 -18.98 5.47
C ARG A 76 25.86 -18.89 6.98
N LYS A 77 25.59 -17.74 7.60
CA LYS A 77 25.76 -17.54 9.04
C LYS A 77 24.84 -18.43 9.88
N TYR A 78 23.58 -18.60 9.47
CA TYR A 78 22.57 -19.30 10.29
C TYR A 78 22.34 -20.76 9.90
N LEU A 79 22.56 -21.12 8.63
CA LEU A 79 22.29 -22.46 8.08
C LEU A 79 23.56 -23.20 7.65
N GLY A 80 24.71 -22.52 7.61
CA GLY A 80 26.02 -23.09 7.29
C GLY A 80 26.53 -22.68 5.91
N SER A 81 27.86 -22.74 5.75
CA SER A 81 28.57 -22.25 4.56
C SER A 81 28.29 -23.01 3.26
N HIS A 82 27.66 -24.19 3.35
CA HIS A 82 27.32 -25.05 2.22
C HIS A 82 26.05 -24.59 1.47
N ILE A 83 25.29 -23.65 2.02
CA ILE A 83 24.08 -23.14 1.38
C ILE A 83 24.44 -22.10 0.31
N ASP A 84 24.12 -22.39 -0.94
CA ASP A 84 24.17 -21.45 -2.06
C ASP A 84 22.78 -20.83 -2.29
N LEU A 85 22.70 -19.50 -2.27
CA LEU A 85 21.42 -18.78 -2.44
C LEU A 85 20.83 -18.97 -3.85
N ASN A 86 21.66 -19.04 -4.89
CA ASN A 86 21.18 -19.24 -6.25
C ASN A 86 20.59 -20.65 -6.41
N GLU A 87 21.27 -21.68 -5.90
CA GLU A 87 20.73 -23.05 -5.89
C GLU A 87 19.39 -23.12 -5.15
N VAL A 88 19.28 -22.46 -4.00
CA VAL A 88 18.01 -22.37 -3.26
C VAL A 88 16.93 -21.68 -4.09
N MET A 89 17.24 -20.55 -4.74
CA MET A 89 16.28 -19.83 -5.58
C MET A 89 15.82 -20.65 -6.80
N GLU A 90 16.73 -21.37 -7.45
CA GLU A 90 16.43 -22.23 -8.61
C GLU A 90 15.59 -23.45 -8.20
N SER A 91 15.72 -23.91 -6.95
CA SER A 91 14.93 -25.02 -6.41
C SER A 91 13.49 -24.67 -6.02
N ILE A 92 13.08 -23.40 -6.06
CA ILE A 92 11.74 -22.96 -5.61
C ILE A 92 10.65 -23.54 -6.50
N ASP A 93 9.87 -24.52 -6.02
CA ASP A 93 8.76 -25.14 -6.77
C ASP A 93 7.54 -24.21 -6.90
N LEU A 94 7.19 -23.53 -5.80
CA LEU A 94 6.02 -22.68 -5.69
C LEU A 94 6.35 -21.37 -4.95
N ALA A 95 5.80 -20.27 -5.45
CA ALA A 95 5.91 -18.95 -4.84
C ALA A 95 4.53 -18.43 -4.42
N PHE A 96 4.35 -18.25 -3.12
CA PHE A 96 3.18 -17.60 -2.55
C PHE A 96 3.40 -16.09 -2.46
N VAL A 97 2.45 -15.32 -2.98
CA VAL A 97 2.55 -13.86 -3.08
C VAL A 97 1.37 -13.26 -2.33
N ASN A 98 1.65 -12.42 -1.31
CA ASN A 98 0.63 -11.75 -0.50
C ASN A 98 -0.01 -10.57 -1.24
N SER A 99 -0.60 -10.86 -2.39
CA SER A 99 -1.31 -9.91 -3.23
C SER A 99 -2.51 -10.61 -3.87
N ASN A 100 -3.39 -9.85 -4.50
CA ASN A 100 -4.58 -10.39 -5.15
C ASN A 100 -4.56 -10.04 -6.65
N GLU A 101 -4.71 -11.06 -7.49
CA GLU A 101 -4.65 -10.97 -8.95
C GLU A 101 -5.60 -9.90 -9.51
N LEU A 102 -6.77 -9.68 -8.89
CA LEU A 102 -7.79 -8.73 -9.35
C LEU A 102 -7.41 -7.26 -9.11
N ILE A 103 -6.46 -7.00 -8.22
CA ILE A 103 -6.06 -5.64 -7.83
C ILE A 103 -4.59 -5.34 -8.17
N GLU A 104 -3.91 -6.29 -8.81
CA GLU A 104 -2.59 -6.09 -9.41
C GLU A 104 -2.69 -5.58 -10.85
N ARG A 105 -1.57 -5.04 -11.34
CA ARG A 105 -1.43 -4.72 -12.75
C ARG A 105 -1.37 -5.99 -13.60
N PRO A 106 -1.96 -5.97 -14.81
CA PRO A 106 -1.88 -7.11 -15.72
C PRO A 106 -0.43 -7.49 -16.02
N ARG A 107 -0.10 -8.76 -15.81
CA ARG A 107 1.22 -9.33 -16.15
C ARG A 107 1.10 -10.80 -16.50
N ALA A 108 2.10 -11.32 -17.20
CA ALA A 108 2.26 -12.76 -17.33
C ALA A 108 2.52 -13.37 -15.95
N VAL A 109 1.80 -14.45 -15.64
CA VAL A 109 1.94 -15.21 -14.38
C VAL A 109 2.11 -16.69 -14.69
N SER A 110 3.06 -17.31 -14.01
CA SER A 110 3.30 -18.74 -14.06
C SER A 110 2.37 -19.45 -13.08
N HIS A 111 1.96 -20.68 -13.40
CA HIS A 111 1.19 -21.52 -12.47
C HIS A 111 1.94 -21.84 -11.17
N ARG A 112 3.26 -21.60 -11.13
CA ARG A 112 4.09 -21.69 -9.92
C ARG A 112 3.82 -20.56 -8.92
N ILE A 113 3.25 -19.44 -9.37
CA ILE A 113 2.87 -18.31 -8.51
C ILE A 113 1.45 -18.51 -8.01
N LYS A 114 1.26 -18.38 -6.69
CA LYS A 114 -0.03 -18.48 -6.01
C LYS A 114 -0.30 -17.22 -5.21
N TYR A 115 -1.32 -16.47 -5.66
CA TYR A 115 -1.82 -15.31 -4.94
C TYR A 115 -2.54 -15.75 -3.66
N ILE A 116 -2.06 -15.26 -2.52
CA ILE A 116 -2.62 -15.48 -1.18
C ILE A 116 -2.93 -14.16 -0.48
N GLY A 117 -3.14 -13.10 -1.27
CA GLY A 117 -3.51 -11.80 -0.77
C GLY A 117 -4.76 -11.89 0.10
N GLY A 118 -4.63 -11.37 1.31
CA GLY A 118 -5.72 -11.33 2.27
C GLY A 118 -5.67 -12.46 3.31
N ILE A 119 -4.65 -13.32 3.25
CA ILE A 119 -4.44 -14.39 4.24
C ILE A 119 -4.37 -13.87 5.69
N ASN A 120 -3.92 -12.63 5.88
CA ASN A 120 -3.80 -11.97 7.18
C ASN A 120 -5.01 -11.08 7.53
N LEU A 121 -6.04 -11.01 6.67
CA LEU A 121 -7.22 -10.19 6.96
C LEU A 121 -7.99 -10.78 8.13
N ARG A 122 -8.26 -9.91 9.10
CA ARG A 122 -9.07 -10.25 10.25
C ARG A 122 -10.54 -10.06 9.91
N LYS A 123 -11.40 -10.87 10.51
CA LYS A 123 -12.84 -10.61 10.46
C LYS A 123 -13.14 -9.31 11.20
N PRO A 124 -13.86 -8.36 10.59
CA PRO A 124 -14.19 -7.11 11.26
C PRO A 124 -15.08 -7.38 12.48
N LYS A 125 -14.83 -6.62 13.54
CA LYS A 125 -15.59 -6.64 14.78
C LYS A 125 -16.43 -5.37 14.88
N LYS A 126 -17.43 -5.39 15.75
CA LYS A 126 -18.17 -4.18 16.10
C LYS A 126 -17.22 -3.19 16.78
N LEU A 127 -17.33 -1.92 16.41
CA LEU A 127 -16.61 -0.84 17.08
C LEU A 127 -17.07 -0.76 18.54
N ASP A 128 -16.14 -0.39 19.42
CA ASP A 128 -16.46 -0.17 20.82
C ASP A 128 -17.32 1.10 21.01
N LEU A 129 -17.96 1.22 22.17
CA LEU A 129 -18.84 2.35 22.46
C LEU A 129 -18.11 3.70 22.45
N ALA A 130 -16.81 3.74 22.73
CA ALA A 130 -16.06 4.99 22.75
C ALA A 130 -15.84 5.51 21.32
N ILE A 131 -15.49 4.62 20.39
CA ILE A 131 -15.35 4.92 18.97
C ILE A 131 -16.72 5.23 18.37
N GLU A 132 -17.76 4.45 18.69
CA GLU A 132 -19.12 4.73 18.22
C GLU A 132 -19.59 6.13 18.62
N ARG A 133 -19.35 6.54 19.87
CA ARG A 133 -19.68 7.90 20.33
C ARG A 133 -18.88 8.97 19.58
N LEU A 134 -17.61 8.71 19.31
CA LEU A 134 -16.74 9.62 18.55
C LEU A 134 -17.19 9.78 17.09
N LEU A 135 -17.81 8.74 16.53
CA LEU A 135 -18.33 8.68 15.16
C LEU A 135 -19.86 8.90 15.05
N SER A 136 -20.52 9.32 16.13
CA SER A 136 -21.98 9.47 16.17
C SER A 136 -22.52 10.75 15.50
N ALA A 137 -21.63 11.72 15.27
CA ALA A 137 -21.97 13.07 14.77
C ALA A 137 -22.16 13.26 13.25
N PRO A 138 -21.60 12.46 12.31
CA PRO A 138 -21.58 12.83 10.89
C PRO A 138 -22.83 12.38 10.14
N SER A 139 -23.37 13.27 9.32
CA SER A 139 -24.49 12.99 8.39
C SER A 139 -24.02 12.33 7.08
N ALA A 140 -22.81 12.65 6.60
CA ALA A 140 -22.31 12.18 5.29
C ALA A 140 -21.41 10.94 5.36
N GLY A 141 -20.73 10.72 6.49
CA GLY A 141 -19.89 9.54 6.75
C GLY A 141 -18.53 9.88 7.35
N ILE A 142 -17.64 8.89 7.35
CA ILE A 142 -16.31 8.98 7.96
C ILE A 142 -15.21 8.76 6.92
N VAL A 143 -14.08 9.44 7.12
CA VAL A 143 -12.85 9.27 6.34
C VAL A 143 -11.75 8.83 7.27
N VAL A 144 -11.18 7.66 7.01
CA VAL A 144 -10.08 7.11 7.81
C VAL A 144 -8.76 7.66 7.24
N PHE A 145 -7.82 8.06 8.09
CA PHE A 145 -6.51 8.58 7.67
C PHE A 145 -5.39 7.87 8.46
N CYS A 146 -4.62 7.02 7.77
CA CYS A 146 -3.57 6.21 8.36
C CYS A 146 -2.36 5.99 7.43
N PHE A 147 -1.16 6.28 7.91
CA PHE A 147 0.11 6.07 7.19
C PHE A 147 0.92 4.89 7.75
N GLY A 148 0.23 3.91 8.31
CA GLY A 148 0.83 2.69 8.83
C GLY A 148 1.63 2.90 10.12
N THR A 149 2.62 2.03 10.33
CA THR A 149 3.46 1.98 11.53
C THR A 149 4.88 2.46 11.30
N GLN A 150 5.37 2.42 10.06
CA GLN A 150 6.76 2.73 9.71
C GLN A 150 7.03 4.23 9.58
N VAL A 151 5.99 5.03 9.34
CA VAL A 151 6.10 6.48 9.28
C VAL A 151 5.32 7.07 10.44
N PRO A 152 6.01 7.50 11.51
CA PRO A 152 5.36 8.18 12.62
C PRO A 152 4.59 9.38 12.08
N SER A 153 3.29 9.46 12.31
CA SER A 153 2.51 10.55 11.72
C SER A 153 2.94 11.93 12.25
N ALA A 154 3.63 11.98 13.39
CA ALA A 154 4.33 13.15 13.92
C ALA A 154 5.46 13.69 13.00
N SER A 155 6.01 12.88 12.09
CA SER A 155 7.04 13.31 11.14
C SER A 155 6.49 14.07 9.94
N PHE A 156 5.17 14.28 9.88
CA PHE A 156 4.56 15.05 8.82
C PHE A 156 5.04 16.51 8.88
N PRO A 157 5.53 17.07 7.76
CA PRO A 157 5.86 18.49 7.68
C PRO A 157 4.67 19.36 8.12
N ILE A 158 4.96 20.50 8.74
CA ILE A 158 3.92 21.38 9.29
C ILE A 158 2.96 21.85 8.19
N GLU A 159 3.48 22.07 6.99
CA GLU A 159 2.75 22.49 5.79
C GLU A 159 1.74 21.43 5.36
N VAL A 160 2.13 20.15 5.45
CA VAL A 160 1.26 19.01 5.11
C VAL A 160 0.13 18.90 6.12
N ARG A 161 0.43 19.04 7.42
CA ARG A 161 -0.58 19.00 8.49
C ARG A 161 -1.57 20.16 8.37
N GLN A 162 -1.07 21.36 8.09
CA GLN A 162 -1.89 22.54 7.82
C GLN A 162 -2.76 22.36 6.57
N ALA A 163 -2.21 21.81 5.47
CA ALA A 163 -2.96 21.56 4.25
C ALA A 163 -4.16 20.63 4.49
N PHE A 164 -3.96 19.52 5.21
CA PHE A 164 -5.07 18.62 5.57
C PHE A 164 -6.05 19.26 6.54
N ALA A 165 -5.57 19.91 7.61
CA ALA A 165 -6.43 20.59 8.56
C ALA A 165 -7.33 21.64 7.89
N ASN A 166 -6.76 22.41 6.96
CA ASN A 166 -7.49 23.40 6.16
C ASN A 166 -8.48 22.72 5.19
N ALA A 167 -8.08 21.64 4.52
CA ALA A 167 -8.96 20.94 3.59
C ALA A 167 -10.16 20.31 4.31
N PHE A 168 -9.95 19.66 5.46
CA PHE A 168 -11.02 19.02 6.22
C PHE A 168 -12.11 19.99 6.67
N ARG A 169 -11.78 21.26 6.92
CA ARG A 169 -12.77 22.30 7.26
C ARG A 169 -13.79 22.57 6.15
N HIS A 170 -13.46 22.26 4.90
CA HIS A 170 -14.39 22.42 3.78
C HIS A 170 -15.38 21.25 3.68
N PHE A 171 -15.25 20.23 4.53
CA PHE A 171 -16.12 19.05 4.58
C PHE A 171 -16.75 18.89 5.96
N PRO A 172 -17.53 19.87 6.45
CA PRO A 172 -18.06 19.85 7.81
C PRO A 172 -18.98 18.64 8.10
N ASP A 173 -19.60 18.06 7.07
CA ASP A 173 -20.51 16.91 7.19
C ASP A 173 -19.79 15.54 7.33
N TYR A 174 -18.46 15.52 7.15
CA TYR A 174 -17.63 14.32 7.27
C TYR A 174 -16.80 14.36 8.55
N THR A 175 -16.69 13.23 9.23
CA THR A 175 -15.73 13.06 10.33
C THR A 175 -14.43 12.44 9.81
N PHE A 176 -13.31 13.10 10.03
CA PHE A 176 -11.98 12.58 9.71
C PHE A 176 -11.39 11.91 10.95
N VAL A 177 -11.01 10.64 10.83
CA VAL A 177 -10.37 9.87 11.90
C VAL A 177 -8.92 9.65 11.54
N TRP A 178 -8.03 10.38 12.19
CA TRP A 178 -6.61 10.38 11.87
C TRP A 178 -5.81 9.64 12.94
N LYS A 179 -5.09 8.58 12.53
CA LYS A 179 -4.02 7.98 13.33
C LYS A 179 -2.88 8.98 13.52
N TYR A 180 -2.94 9.76 14.60
CA TYR A 180 -1.99 10.82 14.87
C TYR A 180 -1.98 11.14 16.37
N GLU A 181 -0.80 11.42 16.90
CA GLU A 181 -0.61 11.92 18.27
C GLU A 181 -0.23 13.39 18.15
N PRO A 182 -1.08 14.35 18.61
CA PRO A 182 -0.78 15.76 18.59
C PRO A 182 0.58 16.09 19.20
N GLN A 183 1.35 16.92 18.49
CA GLN A 183 2.65 17.41 18.90
C GLN A 183 2.53 18.84 19.47
N PRO A 184 3.50 19.31 20.28
CA PRO A 184 3.51 20.70 20.74
C PRO A 184 3.46 21.69 19.56
N GLY A 185 2.52 22.63 19.59
CA GLY A 185 2.29 23.62 18.54
C GLY A 185 1.14 23.28 17.58
N ASP A 186 0.60 22.07 17.68
CA ASP A 186 -0.50 21.58 16.84
C ASP A 186 -1.83 22.22 17.18
N GLU A 187 -1.95 22.79 18.37
CA GLU A 187 -3.16 23.49 18.82
C GLU A 187 -3.53 24.59 17.84
N ARG A 188 -2.53 25.31 17.31
CA ARG A 188 -2.76 26.36 16.30
C ARG A 188 -3.20 25.77 14.95
N ILE A 189 -2.65 24.62 14.57
CA ILE A 189 -2.96 23.97 13.29
C ILE A 189 -4.40 23.45 13.28
N PHE A 190 -4.85 22.83 14.36
CA PHE A 190 -6.12 22.11 14.42
C PHE A 190 -7.25 22.83 15.18
N SER A 191 -6.99 23.98 15.83
CA SER A 191 -7.96 24.75 16.64
C SER A 191 -9.36 24.88 16.04
N ASN A 192 -9.45 25.07 14.72
CA ASN A 192 -10.72 25.30 14.02
C ASN A 192 -11.19 24.10 13.18
N THR A 193 -10.63 22.91 13.38
CA THR A 193 -11.01 21.69 12.65
C THR A 193 -11.86 20.78 13.55
N THR A 194 -13.12 21.14 13.74
CA THR A 194 -14.04 20.47 14.69
C THR A 194 -14.43 19.05 14.29
N ASN A 195 -14.33 18.75 13.00
CA ASN A 195 -14.66 17.47 12.38
C ASN A 195 -13.47 16.50 12.27
N LEU A 196 -12.33 16.82 12.88
CA LEU A 196 -11.15 15.97 12.93
C LEU A 196 -11.02 15.32 14.32
N LYS A 197 -10.82 14.00 14.34
CA LYS A 197 -10.64 13.19 15.54
C LYS A 197 -9.32 12.45 15.46
N PHE A 198 -8.53 12.54 16.52
CA PHE A 198 -7.23 11.89 16.63
C PHE A 198 -7.32 10.61 17.42
N MET A 199 -6.59 9.58 16.96
CA MET A 199 -6.42 8.33 17.68
C MET A 199 -4.98 7.88 17.61
N LYS A 200 -4.45 7.40 18.74
CA LYS A 200 -3.12 6.78 18.80
C LYS A 200 -3.05 5.48 18.01
N TRP A 201 -4.12 4.69 18.10
CA TRP A 201 -4.26 3.42 17.41
C TRP A 201 -5.65 3.33 16.78
N LEU A 202 -5.72 2.89 15.53
CA LEU A 202 -6.98 2.67 14.83
C LEU A 202 -7.30 1.18 14.80
N PRO A 203 -8.53 0.76 15.13
CA PRO A 203 -9.04 -0.54 14.70
C PRO A 203 -9.33 -0.46 13.19
N GLN A 204 -8.28 -0.38 12.37
CA GLN A 204 -8.34 -0.04 10.96
C GLN A 204 -9.27 -0.98 10.18
N THR A 205 -9.14 -2.29 10.37
CA THR A 205 -10.02 -3.28 9.74
C THR A 205 -11.49 -3.03 10.08
N ASP A 206 -11.80 -2.75 11.34
CA ASP A 206 -13.18 -2.53 11.80
C ASP A 206 -13.74 -1.21 11.24
N LEU A 207 -12.94 -0.14 11.24
CA LEU A 207 -13.31 1.15 10.65
C LEU A 207 -13.53 1.05 9.15
N LEU A 208 -12.63 0.39 8.41
CA LEU A 208 -12.77 0.24 6.95
C LEU A 208 -14.01 -0.57 6.58
N ASN A 209 -14.45 -1.50 7.43
CA ASN A 209 -15.67 -2.28 7.23
C ASN A 209 -16.92 -1.64 7.86
N ASP A 210 -16.82 -0.43 8.43
CA ASP A 210 -17.97 0.31 8.94
C ASP A 210 -18.78 0.90 7.78
N PRO A 211 -20.12 0.73 7.72
CA PRO A 211 -20.96 1.27 6.65
C PRO A 211 -20.90 2.79 6.48
N ARG A 212 -20.46 3.53 7.50
CA ARG A 212 -20.27 4.99 7.43
C ARG A 212 -18.98 5.38 6.72
N THR A 213 -18.03 4.46 6.52
CA THR A 213 -16.74 4.77 5.89
C THR A 213 -16.90 5.04 4.41
N ARG A 214 -16.41 6.21 3.98
CA ARG A 214 -16.52 6.68 2.59
C ARG A 214 -15.20 6.70 1.84
N ALA A 215 -14.09 6.85 2.54
CA ALA A 215 -12.78 6.91 1.93
C ALA A 215 -11.67 6.59 2.95
N PHE A 216 -10.52 6.20 2.42
CA PHE A 216 -9.31 5.94 3.18
C PHE A 216 -8.13 6.77 2.64
N ILE A 217 -7.58 7.66 3.47
CA ILE A 217 -6.34 8.38 3.16
C ILE A 217 -5.17 7.55 3.66
N SER A 218 -4.32 7.09 2.74
CA SER A 218 -3.28 6.12 3.04
C SER A 218 -2.02 6.33 2.23
N HIS A 219 -0.88 5.94 2.81
CA HIS A 219 0.35 5.70 2.07
C HIS A 219 0.36 4.43 1.21
N THR A 220 -0.75 3.67 1.16
CA THR A 220 -0.90 2.43 0.36
C THR A 220 0.16 1.35 0.61
N GLY A 221 0.66 1.24 1.85
CA GLY A 221 1.39 0.03 2.26
C GLY A 221 0.52 -1.21 2.08
N LEU A 222 1.11 -2.32 1.62
CA LEU A 222 0.36 -3.47 1.10
C LEU A 222 -0.78 -3.97 1.99
N ASN A 223 -0.56 -4.13 3.30
CA ASN A 223 -1.63 -4.59 4.20
C ASN A 223 -2.83 -3.63 4.23
N SER A 224 -2.56 -2.32 4.27
CA SER A 224 -3.61 -1.29 4.27
C SER A 224 -4.30 -1.19 2.91
N TYR A 225 -3.56 -1.39 1.81
CA TYR A 225 -4.13 -1.50 0.46
C TYR A 225 -5.08 -2.70 0.35
N MET A 226 -4.67 -3.86 0.87
CA MET A 226 -5.46 -5.08 0.89
C MET A 226 -6.72 -4.93 1.75
N GLU A 227 -6.60 -4.40 2.97
CA GLU A 227 -7.75 -4.18 3.86
C GLU A 227 -8.81 -3.27 3.23
N ALA A 228 -8.38 -2.16 2.62
CA ALA A 228 -9.30 -1.23 1.95
C ALA A 228 -9.93 -1.84 0.69
N SER A 229 -9.14 -2.58 -0.10
CA SER A 229 -9.63 -3.27 -1.30
C SER A 229 -10.69 -4.31 -0.97
N PHE A 230 -10.48 -5.13 0.08
CA PHE A 230 -11.47 -6.12 0.52
C PHE A 230 -12.72 -5.48 1.14
N ALA A 231 -12.57 -4.33 1.81
CA ALA A 231 -13.70 -3.59 2.36
C ALA A 231 -14.48 -2.78 1.30
N GLY A 232 -13.97 -2.69 0.06
CA GLY A 232 -14.57 -1.87 -0.99
C GLY A 232 -14.48 -0.36 -0.73
N VAL A 233 -13.49 0.09 0.05
CA VAL A 233 -13.32 1.50 0.41
C VAL A 233 -12.34 2.17 -0.56
N PRO A 234 -12.73 3.26 -1.25
CA PRO A 234 -11.84 3.97 -2.16
C PRO A 234 -10.71 4.68 -1.40
N ILE A 235 -9.53 4.77 -2.04
CA ILE A 235 -8.31 5.22 -1.40
C ILE A 235 -7.83 6.55 -1.97
N LEU A 236 -7.56 7.52 -1.12
CA LEU A 236 -6.68 8.64 -1.44
C LEU A 236 -5.25 8.24 -1.08
N ALA A 237 -4.47 7.87 -2.08
CA ALA A 237 -3.11 7.37 -1.94
C ALA A 237 -2.08 8.49 -1.95
N ILE A 238 -1.18 8.48 -0.97
CA ILE A 238 -0.01 9.37 -0.91
C ILE A 238 1.21 8.47 -0.68
N PRO A 239 1.66 7.75 -1.73
CA PRO A 239 2.71 6.76 -1.61
C PRO A 239 4.04 7.42 -1.26
N LEU A 240 4.80 6.80 -0.36
CA LEU A 240 6.08 7.33 0.10
C LEU A 240 7.27 6.66 -0.57
N PHE A 241 7.35 5.32 -0.54
CA PHE A 241 8.50 4.57 -1.05
C PHE A 241 8.22 3.07 -1.24
N VAL A 242 9.18 2.37 -1.85
CA VAL A 242 9.23 0.90 -2.05
C VAL A 242 8.06 0.40 -2.90
N ASP A 243 7.08 -0.28 -2.30
CA ASP A 243 5.93 -0.92 -2.94
C ASP A 243 4.72 0.01 -3.03
N GLN A 244 4.70 1.06 -2.21
CA GLN A 244 3.55 1.95 -2.07
C GLN A 244 3.15 2.63 -3.39
N PRO A 245 4.07 3.13 -4.24
CA PRO A 245 3.71 3.71 -5.53
C PRO A 245 3.09 2.67 -6.47
N HIS A 246 3.61 1.43 -6.45
CA HIS A 246 3.04 0.32 -7.22
C HIS A 246 1.59 0.05 -6.79
N ASN A 247 1.35 -0.16 -5.50
CA ASN A 247 0.01 -0.42 -4.96
C ASN A 247 -0.97 0.71 -5.31
N ALA A 248 -0.54 1.97 -5.16
CA ALA A 248 -1.33 3.15 -5.50
C ALA A 248 -1.71 3.16 -6.99
N LYS A 249 -0.75 2.89 -7.87
CA LYS A 249 -0.93 2.89 -9.32
C LYS A 249 -1.66 1.66 -9.85
N SER A 250 -1.65 0.54 -9.12
CA SER A 250 -2.51 -0.61 -9.40
C SER A 250 -3.97 -0.28 -9.09
N GLY A 251 -4.26 0.28 -7.92
CA GLY A 251 -5.62 0.73 -7.58
C GLY A 251 -6.14 1.85 -8.49
N GLU A 252 -5.27 2.78 -8.93
CA GLU A 252 -5.63 3.83 -9.89
C GLU A 252 -6.08 3.25 -11.23
N SER A 253 -5.41 2.19 -11.70
CA SER A 253 -5.73 1.56 -12.99
C SER A 253 -7.11 0.88 -13.02
N ILE A 254 -7.66 0.54 -11.86
CA ILE A 254 -8.99 -0.08 -11.72
C ILE A 254 -10.03 0.88 -11.10
N GLY A 255 -9.68 2.16 -10.92
CA GLY A 255 -10.61 3.19 -10.43
C GLY A 255 -10.92 3.15 -8.93
N THR A 256 -10.16 2.41 -8.12
CA THR A 256 -10.37 2.33 -6.66
C THR A 256 -9.50 3.29 -5.86
N THR A 257 -8.47 3.86 -6.50
CA THR A 257 -7.49 4.72 -5.84
C THR A 257 -7.25 6.00 -6.64
N TYR A 258 -7.16 7.12 -5.93
CA TYR A 258 -6.64 8.37 -6.45
C TYR A 258 -5.26 8.64 -5.88
N VAL A 259 -4.28 8.95 -6.73
CA VAL A 259 -2.89 9.20 -6.29
C VAL A 259 -2.62 10.70 -6.16
N LEU A 260 -2.25 11.14 -4.96
CA LEU A 260 -1.78 12.48 -4.67
C LEU A 260 -0.26 12.47 -4.50
N ASP A 261 0.42 13.27 -5.33
CA ASP A 261 1.86 13.49 -5.27
C ASP A 261 2.24 14.13 -3.92
N LYS A 262 3.07 13.42 -3.15
CA LYS A 262 3.55 13.83 -1.83
C LYS A 262 4.29 15.17 -1.84
N THR A 263 4.87 15.57 -2.97
CA THR A 263 5.60 16.85 -3.13
C THR A 263 4.67 18.02 -3.43
N LYS A 264 3.40 17.75 -3.75
CA LYS A 264 2.41 18.77 -4.18
C LYS A 264 1.23 18.86 -3.22
N ILE A 265 1.40 18.45 -1.97
CA ILE A 265 0.31 18.52 -0.99
C ILE A 265 0.06 19.98 -0.63
N THR A 266 -1.13 20.46 -1.00
CA THR A 266 -1.65 21.79 -0.65
C THR A 266 -3.14 21.66 -0.34
N THR A 267 -3.71 22.61 0.40
CA THR A 267 -5.17 22.64 0.64
C THR A 267 -5.95 22.50 -0.67
N ARG A 268 -5.55 23.24 -1.72
CA ARG A 268 -6.20 23.20 -3.03
C ARG A 268 -6.16 21.82 -3.66
N ASN A 269 -5.01 21.14 -3.63
CA ASN A 269 -4.87 19.84 -4.26
C ASN A 269 -5.62 18.74 -3.49
N VAL A 270 -5.75 18.87 -2.17
CA VAL A 270 -6.62 17.99 -1.37
C VAL A 270 -8.11 18.28 -1.64
N LEU A 271 -8.50 19.54 -1.87
CA LEU A 271 -9.89 19.89 -2.19
C LEU A 271 -10.28 19.52 -3.62
N PHE A 272 -9.36 19.64 -4.59
CA PHE A 272 -9.60 19.29 -5.99
C PHE A 272 -10.07 17.84 -6.14
N LEU A 273 -9.69 16.98 -5.19
CA LEU A 273 -10.14 15.59 -5.08
C LEU A 273 -11.66 15.47 -5.15
N GLN A 274 -12.42 16.37 -4.51
CA GLN A 274 -13.89 16.35 -4.53
C GLN A 274 -14.50 16.44 -5.94
N ARG A 275 -13.80 17.07 -6.90
CA ARG A 275 -14.26 17.20 -8.29
C ARG A 275 -13.96 15.96 -9.12
N GLN A 276 -12.93 15.21 -8.76
CA GLN A 276 -12.54 13.94 -9.41
C GLN A 276 -13.34 12.78 -8.81
N THR A 277 -13.62 12.84 -7.51
CA THR A 277 -14.39 11.85 -6.74
C THR A 277 -15.87 12.23 -6.69
N ASN A 278 -16.55 12.25 -7.84
CA ASN A 278 -18.02 12.15 -7.88
C ASN A 278 -18.47 10.76 -7.34
N LEU A 279 -18.14 10.47 -6.07
CA LEU A 279 -18.60 9.40 -5.19
C LEU A 279 -20.10 9.50 -4.90
N LYS A 280 -20.86 10.25 -5.71
CA LYS A 280 -22.30 10.43 -5.56
C LYS A 280 -23.12 9.31 -6.18
N ASN A 281 -22.54 8.37 -6.92
CA ASN A 281 -23.30 7.26 -7.52
C ASN A 281 -22.50 5.95 -7.57
N ALA A 282 -21.93 5.51 -6.44
CA ALA A 282 -21.66 4.09 -6.28
C ALA A 282 -23.02 3.42 -5.97
N PRO A 283 -23.48 2.43 -6.77
CA PRO A 283 -24.77 1.77 -6.55
C PRO A 283 -24.87 1.08 -5.18
#